data_AF-A0A956WJX3-F1
#
_entry.id   AF-A0A956WJX3-F1
#
_cell.length_a   1.000
_cell.length_b   1.000
_cell.length_c   1.000
_cell.angle_alpha   90.00
_cell.angle_beta   90.00
_cell.angle_gamma   90.00
#
_symmetry.space_group_name_H-M   'P 1'
#
loop_
_entity.id
_entity.type
_entity.pdbx_description
1 polymer ?
#
loop_
_entity_poly.entity_id
_entity_poly.type
_entity_poly.pdbx_seq_one_letter_code
_entity_poly.pdbx_strand_id
1 'polypeptide(L)'
;VVLPMHPRTRNRLATFAIEPGRNVQIIAPVGYLEMLRLQKQATCVITDSGGIQKEAYALGTPCVTLRTETEWVETINSGWNRLCSLEPEAILCAVAAMSAPPLRKRPRPPHFGDGHAAERIASILTDGDW
;
A
#
# COMPACT_ATOMS: atom_id res chain seq x y z
N VAL A 1 -2.70 -6.31 13.51
CA VAL A 1 -1.95 -6.20 12.24
C VAL A 1 -1.94 -7.55 11.57
N VAL A 2 -2.23 -7.63 10.27
CA VAL A 2 -2.07 -8.86 9.49
C VAL A 2 -0.86 -8.66 8.57
N LEU A 3 0.10 -9.57 8.62
CA LEU A 3 1.36 -9.48 7.86
C LEU A 3 1.57 -10.76 7.04
N PRO A 4 1.19 -10.76 5.75
CA PRO A 4 1.62 -11.79 4.81
C PRO A 4 3.14 -11.71 4.65
N MET A 5 3.85 -12.77 5.02
CA MET A 5 5.31 -12.72 5.16
C MET A 5 5.99 -13.84 4.37
N HIS A 6 6.92 -13.46 3.50
CA HIS A 6 7.75 -14.43 2.78
C HIS A 6 8.64 -15.24 3.75
N PRO A 7 8.89 -16.54 3.50
CA PRO A 7 9.76 -17.36 4.34
C PRO A 7 11.14 -16.73 4.60
N ARG A 8 11.69 -16.03 3.60
CA ARG A 8 12.95 -15.27 3.73
C ARG A 8 12.90 -14.25 4.89
N THR A 9 11.82 -13.48 5.02
CA THR A 9 11.67 -12.47 6.08
C THR A 9 11.43 -13.14 7.43
N ARG A 10 10.65 -14.22 7.46
CA ARG A 10 10.44 -15.03 8.67
C ARG A 10 11.77 -15.55 9.23
N ASN A 11 12.66 -16.05 8.37
CA ASN A 11 13.98 -16.51 8.79
C ASN A 11 14.84 -15.38 9.35
N ARG A 12 14.71 -14.16 8.81
CA ARG A 12 15.43 -12.98 9.34
C ARG A 12 14.97 -12.62 10.75
N LEU A 13 13.68 -12.71 11.06
CA LEU A 13 13.19 -12.47 12.43
C LEU A 13 13.89 -13.40 13.42
N ALA A 14 14.01 -14.70 13.10
CA ALA A 14 14.72 -15.66 13.93
C ALA A 14 16.22 -15.31 14.07
N THR A 15 16.88 -14.92 12.97
CA THR A 15 18.30 -14.49 13.00
C THR A 15 18.54 -13.32 13.94
N PHE A 16 17.59 -12.37 14.00
CA PHE A 16 17.69 -11.18 14.84
C PHE A 16 17.00 -11.32 16.19
N ALA A 17 16.51 -12.51 16.56
CA ALA A 17 15.73 -12.77 17.77
C ALA A 17 14.54 -11.80 17.95
N ILE A 18 13.89 -11.43 16.85
CA ILE A 18 12.73 -10.54 16.85
C ILE A 18 11.45 -11.38 16.97
N GLU A 19 10.81 -11.27 18.12
CA GLU A 19 9.49 -11.87 18.37
C GLU A 19 8.37 -10.88 18.02
N PRO A 20 7.45 -11.23 17.11
CA PRO A 20 6.31 -10.38 16.78
C PRO A 20 5.41 -10.17 18.01
N GLY A 21 4.85 -8.97 18.14
CA GLY A 21 3.87 -8.68 19.18
C GLY A 21 2.62 -9.55 19.05
N ARG A 22 1.93 -9.81 20.17
CA ARG A 22 0.69 -10.64 20.22
C ARG A 22 -0.44 -10.13 19.31
N ASN A 23 -0.38 -8.87 18.91
CA ASN A 23 -1.31 -8.20 18.01
C ASN A 23 -0.90 -8.27 16.52
N VAL A 24 0.17 -9.01 16.20
CA VAL A 24 0.67 -9.23 14.83
C VAL A 24 0.37 -10.67 14.42
N GLN A 25 -0.57 -10.82 13.50
CA GLN A 25 -0.89 -12.10 12.87
C GLN A 25 -0.03 -12.27 11.62
N ILE A 26 1.01 -13.09 11.70
CA ILE A 26 1.80 -13.47 10.53
C ILE A 26 1.12 -14.61 9.79
N ILE A 27 0.85 -14.41 8.51
CA ILE A 27 0.30 -15.45 7.62
C ILE A 27 1.29 -15.77 6.50
N ALA A 28 1.08 -16.91 5.83
CA ALA A 28 1.82 -17.23 4.61
C ALA A 28 1.55 -16.16 3.52
N PRO A 29 2.45 -15.98 2.54
CA PRO A 29 2.14 -15.17 1.36
C PRO A 29 0.83 -15.63 0.73
N VAL A 30 -0.02 -14.66 0.35
CA VAL A 30 -1.35 -14.90 -0.20
C VAL A 30 -1.39 -14.59 -1.69
N GLY A 31 -2.41 -15.09 -2.39
CA GLY A 31 -2.65 -14.77 -3.78
C GLY A 31 -3.07 -13.31 -3.98
N TYR A 32 -3.03 -12.84 -5.23
CA TYR A 32 -3.30 -11.44 -5.57
C TYR A 32 -4.68 -10.96 -5.09
N LEU A 33 -5.75 -11.72 -5.35
CA LEU A 33 -7.11 -11.34 -4.97
C LEU A 33 -7.29 -11.28 -3.44
N GLU A 34 -6.62 -12.17 -2.71
CA GLU A 34 -6.64 -12.19 -1.25
C GLU A 34 -5.90 -10.97 -0.69
N MET A 35 -4.76 -10.62 -1.29
CA MET A 35 -4.03 -9.40 -0.94
C MET A 35 -4.87 -8.15 -1.16
N LEU A 36 -5.58 -8.04 -2.29
CA LEU A 36 -6.50 -6.92 -2.54
C LEU A 36 -7.62 -6.86 -1.49
N ARG A 37 -8.18 -8.00 -1.08
CA ARG A 37 -9.19 -8.04 -0.01
C ARG A 37 -8.62 -7.57 1.33
N LEU A 38 -7.41 -8.00 1.69
CA LEU A 38 -6.73 -7.54 2.91
C LEU A 38 -6.49 -6.03 2.87
N GLN A 39 -5.97 -5.50 1.76
CA GLN A 39 -5.75 -4.06 1.57
C GLN A 39 -7.06 -3.26 1.65
N LYS A 40 -8.13 -3.70 0.99
CA LYS A 40 -9.43 -3.01 0.97
C LYS A 40 -10.09 -2.94 2.35
N GLN A 41 -9.89 -3.97 3.17
CA GLN A 41 -10.50 -4.05 4.50
C GLN A 41 -9.64 -3.40 5.59
N ALA A 42 -8.35 -3.18 5.34
CA ALA A 42 -7.46 -2.53 6.30
C ALA A 42 -7.88 -1.10 6.62
N THR A 43 -7.62 -0.66 7.86
CA THR A 43 -7.74 0.74 8.25
C THR A 43 -6.64 1.59 7.60
N CYS A 44 -5.42 1.04 7.54
CA CYS A 44 -4.25 1.64 6.93
C CYS A 44 -3.34 0.51 6.41
N VAL A 45 -2.72 0.72 5.25
CA VAL A 45 -1.65 -0.13 4.71
C VAL A 45 -0.30 0.46 5.13
N ILE A 46 0.66 -0.39 5.48
CA ILE A 46 2.06 -0.01 5.74
C ILE A 46 2.90 -0.83 4.76
N THR A 47 3.70 -0.18 3.91
CA THR A 47 4.42 -0.89 2.85
C THR A 47 5.68 -0.12 2.40
N ASP A 48 6.63 -0.81 1.79
CA ASP A 48 7.72 -0.24 0.99
C ASP A 48 7.50 -0.48 -0.52
N SER A 49 6.48 -1.27 -0.90
CA SER A 49 6.21 -1.65 -2.29
C SER A 49 5.60 -0.51 -3.09
N GLY A 50 6.19 -0.23 -4.25
CA GLY A 50 5.63 0.72 -5.23
C GLY A 50 4.24 0.30 -5.72
N GLY A 51 4.04 -0.99 -6.03
CA GLY A 51 2.74 -1.49 -6.52
C GLY A 51 1.63 -1.32 -5.47
N ILE A 52 1.92 -1.70 -4.22
CA ILE A 52 0.93 -1.64 -3.14
C ILE A 52 0.52 -0.20 -2.82
N GLN A 53 1.41 0.78 -2.95
CA GLN A 53 1.05 2.20 -2.79
C GLN A 53 -0.07 2.62 -3.75
N LYS A 54 0.05 2.21 -5.03
CA LYS A 54 -0.98 2.46 -6.06
C LYS A 54 -2.25 1.66 -5.82
N GLU A 55 -2.13 0.39 -5.43
CA GLU A 55 -3.28 -0.47 -5.14
C GLU A 55 -4.08 0.05 -3.95
N ALA A 56 -3.41 0.43 -2.85
CA ALA A 56 -4.04 1.02 -1.67
C ALA A 56 -4.80 2.30 -2.04
N TYR A 57 -4.21 3.15 -2.89
CA TYR A 57 -4.89 4.30 -3.46
C TYR A 57 -6.13 3.88 -4.24
N ALA A 58 -6.00 2.98 -5.22
CA ALA A 58 -7.12 2.51 -6.05
C ALA A 58 -8.28 1.92 -5.21
N LEU A 59 -7.96 1.28 -4.08
CA LEU A 59 -8.92 0.67 -3.16
C LEU A 59 -9.52 1.65 -2.14
N GLY A 60 -9.01 2.89 -2.04
CA GLY A 60 -9.46 3.85 -1.05
C GLY A 60 -9.02 3.49 0.37
N THR A 61 -7.82 2.93 0.52
CA THR A 61 -7.21 2.63 1.81
C THR A 61 -6.00 3.55 2.04
N PRO A 62 -5.96 4.31 3.15
CA PRO A 62 -4.80 5.10 3.55
C PRO A 62 -3.51 4.27 3.59
N CYS A 63 -2.40 4.87 3.17
CA CYS A 63 -1.11 4.21 3.09
C CYS A 63 -0.03 4.98 3.86
N VAL A 64 0.88 4.23 4.50
CA VAL A 64 2.16 4.72 4.99
C VAL A 64 3.26 3.99 4.24
N THR A 65 4.02 4.73 3.44
CA THR A 65 5.18 4.20 2.72
C THR A 65 6.43 4.32 3.60
N LEU A 66 7.06 3.18 3.92
CA LEU A 66 8.31 3.12 4.68
C LEU A 66 9.54 3.40 3.78
N ARG A 67 9.53 4.56 3.11
CA ARG A 67 10.58 5.08 2.23
C ARG A 67 10.72 6.58 2.43
N THR A 68 11.85 7.14 2.05
CA THR A 68 12.09 8.59 2.00
C THR A 68 11.59 9.24 0.71
N GLU A 69 11.28 8.44 -0.31
CA GLU A 69 10.85 8.87 -1.64
C GLU A 69 9.83 7.91 -2.25
N THR A 70 9.10 8.36 -3.28
CA THR A 70 8.12 7.56 -4.01
C THR A 70 7.97 8.03 -5.45
N GLU A 71 7.63 7.09 -6.32
CA GLU A 71 7.25 7.31 -7.71
C GLU A 71 5.81 7.85 -7.83
N TRP A 72 5.00 7.80 -6.76
CA TRP A 72 3.57 8.13 -6.76
C TRP A 72 3.25 9.39 -5.96
N VAL A 73 3.84 10.51 -6.36
CA VAL A 73 3.73 11.82 -5.70
C VAL A 73 2.29 12.28 -5.53
N GLU A 74 1.39 11.91 -6.45
CA GLU A 74 -0.02 12.25 -6.42
C GLU A 74 -0.72 11.66 -5.19
N THR A 75 -0.29 10.48 -4.74
CA THR A 75 -0.84 9.83 -3.53
C THR A 75 -0.46 10.58 -2.25
N ILE A 76 0.74 11.17 -2.23
CA ILE A 76 1.22 12.02 -1.12
C ILE A 76 0.48 13.35 -1.14
N ASN A 77 0.45 14.01 -2.30
CA ASN A 77 -0.16 15.33 -2.46
C ASN A 77 -1.66 15.33 -2.17
N SER A 78 -2.37 14.23 -2.50
CA SER A 78 -3.79 14.07 -2.19
C SER A 78 -4.07 13.56 -0.77
N GLY A 79 -3.03 13.32 0.05
CA GLY A 79 -3.15 12.91 1.44
C GLY A 79 -3.64 11.47 1.65
N TRP A 80 -3.57 10.63 0.62
CA TRP A 80 -3.93 9.21 0.67
C TRP A 80 -2.75 8.32 1.05
N ASN A 81 -1.53 8.84 0.95
CA ASN A 81 -0.32 8.18 1.33
C ASN A 81 0.61 9.12 2.10
N ARG A 82 1.52 8.57 2.91
CA ARG A 82 2.51 9.32 3.66
C ARG A 82 3.86 8.61 3.63
N LEU A 83 4.91 9.31 3.22
CA LEU A 83 6.28 8.84 3.37
C LEU A 83 6.70 8.89 4.84
N CYS A 84 7.41 7.86 5.28
CA CYS A 84 7.87 7.69 6.64
C CYS A 84 9.26 7.06 6.67
N SER A 85 10.13 7.61 7.51
CA SER A 85 11.40 6.96 7.84
C SER A 85 11.17 5.69 8.66
N LEU A 86 12.22 4.90 8.87
CA LEU A 86 12.18 3.67 9.66
C LEU A 86 12.30 3.90 11.17
N GLU A 87 12.20 5.16 11.63
CA GLU A 87 12.23 5.49 13.06
C GLU A 87 10.90 5.09 13.73
N PRO A 88 10.92 4.33 14.84
CA PRO A 88 9.70 3.80 15.46
C PRO A 88 8.65 4.86 15.78
N GLU A 89 9.05 5.98 16.37
CA GLU A 89 8.16 7.09 16.72
C GLU A 89 7.54 7.74 15.48
N ALA A 90 8.30 7.84 14.39
CA ALA A 90 7.81 8.37 13.12
C ALA A 90 6.74 7.44 12.53
N ILE A 91 6.99 6.13 12.54
CA ILE A 91 6.04 5.11 12.06
C ILE A 91 4.74 5.18 12.87
N LEU A 92 4.85 5.22 14.21
CA LEU A 92 3.68 5.31 15.09
C LEU A 92 2.86 6.58 14.81
N CYS A 93 3.51 7.73 14.70
CA CYS A 93 2.85 8.99 14.36
C CYS A 93 2.18 8.95 12.99
N ALA A 94 2.86 8.40 11.97
CA ALA A 94 2.35 8.30 10.62
C ALA A 94 1.12 7.38 10.55
N VAL A 95 1.19 6.20 11.17
CA VAL A 95 0.08 5.23 11.21
C VAL A 95 -1.11 5.78 11.99
N ALA A 96 -0.88 6.45 13.13
CA ALA A 96 -1.95 7.09 13.89
C ALA A 96 -2.66 8.17 13.06
N ALA A 97 -1.91 9.03 12.37
CA ALA A 97 -2.47 10.04 11.49
C ALA A 97 -3.25 9.43 10.32
N MET A 98 -2.70 8.39 9.67
CA MET A 98 -3.34 7.77 8.50
C MET A 98 -4.50 6.82 8.85
N SER A 99 -4.60 6.39 10.11
CA SER A 99 -5.71 5.57 10.59
C SER A 99 -6.89 6.38 11.14
N ALA A 100 -6.73 7.69 11.30
CA ALA A 100 -7.76 8.55 11.88
C ALA A 100 -8.95 8.73 10.91
N PRO A 101 -10.20 8.57 11.39
CA PRO A 101 -11.37 9.06 10.66
C PRO A 101 -11.25 10.59 10.46
N PRO A 102 -11.70 11.16 9.32
CA PRO A 102 -12.50 10.56 8.26
C PRO A 102 -11.69 10.21 6.99
N LEU A 103 -10.40 9.89 7.06
CA LEU A 103 -9.54 9.77 5.86
C LEU A 103 -10.13 8.90 4.74
N ARG A 104 -10.69 7.73 5.06
CA ARG A 104 -11.35 6.83 4.08
C ARG A 104 -12.59 7.43 3.41
N LYS A 105 -13.21 8.45 4.01
CA LYS A 105 -14.38 9.14 3.48
C LYS A 105 -14.02 10.39 2.66
N ARG A 106 -12.73 10.74 2.57
CA ARG A 106 -12.31 11.88 1.76
C ARG A 106 -12.53 11.58 0.28
N PRO A 107 -12.71 12.61 -0.56
CA PRO A 107 -12.65 12.44 -2.00
C PRO A 107 -11.29 11.86 -2.42
N ARG A 108 -11.33 10.98 -3.41
CA ARG A 108 -10.13 10.42 -4.02
C ARG A 108 -10.10 10.83 -5.49
N PRO A 109 -9.23 11.79 -5.87
CA PRO A 109 -9.12 12.20 -7.26
C PRO A 109 -8.74 11.03 -8.19
N PRO A 110 -9.17 11.02 -9.46
CA PRO A 110 -8.87 9.93 -10.38
C PRO A 110 -7.46 10.06 -11.00
N HIS A 111 -6.40 10.16 -10.18
CA HIS A 111 -5.03 10.41 -10.67
C HIS A 111 -4.48 9.31 -11.59
N PHE A 112 -4.97 8.07 -11.47
CA PHE A 112 -4.50 6.92 -12.25
C PHE A 112 -5.53 6.43 -13.29
N GLY A 113 -6.48 7.29 -13.64
CA GLY A 113 -7.51 7.01 -14.63
C GLY A 113 -8.73 6.28 -14.07
N ASP A 114 -9.49 5.73 -15.00
CA ASP A 114 -10.85 5.19 -14.81
C ASP A 114 -10.93 3.66 -15.00
N GLY A 115 -9.78 3.00 -15.15
CA GLY A 115 -9.71 1.56 -15.35
C GLY A 115 -9.70 1.11 -16.81
N HIS A 116 -9.81 2.03 -17.78
CA HIS A 116 -9.86 1.69 -19.21
C HIS A 116 -8.52 1.86 -19.95
N ALA A 117 -7.40 1.70 -19.24
CA ALA A 117 -6.08 1.88 -19.82
C ALA A 117 -5.78 0.80 -20.88
N ALA A 118 -6.17 -0.45 -20.63
CA ALA A 118 -5.90 -1.56 -21.53
C ALA A 118 -6.63 -1.41 -22.87
N GLU A 119 -7.91 -1.05 -22.85
CA GLU A 119 -8.70 -0.84 -24.07
C GLU A 119 -8.16 0.32 -24.89
N ARG A 120 -7.77 1.42 -24.24
CA ARG A 120 -7.17 2.59 -24.91
C ARG A 120 -5.84 2.26 -25.56
N ILE A 121 -4.97 1.53 -24.85
CA ILE A 121 -3.67 1.11 -25.40
C ILE A 121 -3.89 0.15 -26.58
N ALA A 122 -4.80 -0.81 -26.46
CA ALA A 122 -5.10 -1.73 -27.55
C ALA A 122 -5.59 -0.99 -28.81
N SER A 123 -6.53 -0.05 -28.68
CA SER A 123 -7.02 0.78 -29.79
C SER A 123 -5.89 1.58 -30.45
N ILE A 124 -4.97 2.19 -29.68
CA ILE A 124 -3.83 2.92 -30.26
C ILE A 124 -2.91 2.00 -31.10
N LEU A 125 -2.74 0.74 -30.67
CA LEU A 125 -1.90 -0.23 -31.37
C LEU A 125 -2.57 -0.80 -32.62
N THR A 126 -3.90 -0.88 -32.64
CA THR A 126 -4.66 -1.42 -33.80
C THR A 126 -5.10 -0.37 -34.80
N ASP A 127 -5.33 0.86 -34.34
CA ASP A 127 -5.94 1.94 -35.13
C ASP A 127 -4.91 3.00 -35.57
N GLY A 128 -3.67 2.91 -35.07
CA GLY A 128 -2.57 3.75 -35.55
C GLY A 128 -2.02 3.25 -36.89
N ASP A 129 -1.97 4.12 -37.90
CA ASP A 129 -1.11 3.95 -39.07
C ASP A 129 0.37 4.04 -38.60
N TRP A 130 0.94 2.91 -38.16
CA TRP A 130 2.37 2.77 -37.87
C TRP A 130 3.15 2.36 -39.12
#